data_AF-A0A396C1I6-F1
#
_entry.id   AF-A0A396C1I6-F1
#
_cell.length_a   1.000
_cell.length_b   1.000
_cell.length_c   1.000
_cell.angle_alpha   90.00
_cell.angle_beta   90.00
_cell.angle_gamma   90.00
#
_symmetry.space_group_name_H-M   'P 1'
#
loop_
_entity.id
_entity.type
_entity.pdbx_description
1 polymer ?
#
loop_
_entity_poly.entity_id
_entity_poly.type
_entity_poly.pdbx_seq_one_letter_code
_entity_poly.pdbx_strand_id
1 'polypeptide(L)'
;MVNINDSTPETVNVYTEVGDFVTCTNCNAVMLLPIGADKCPECKKIGCLKWMDNDLQETDIDGLLARHCNLHQKKEVEPEEYLSHEVLVDEFPKYPIDTDYLIEGENFIRVCPVNKCTTLVKYLGKERCICLHDDSQEEDRKAVDNWIATQTMPVLDKDNPELFTAWQAGKAEMHIASLSYFRVSDKQPLGGCDNVFYEKRQAMRSLVDYFVDENLEKLKDVYYVCEVRLFAPTLEERMTYPSIQSIFDLSDYSTVKPYYSHQINYI
;
A
#
# COMPACT_ATOMS: atom_id res chain seq x y z
N MET A 1 58.26 -5.44 -3.07
CA MET A 1 57.52 -4.28 -3.61
C MET A 1 56.06 -4.51 -3.24
N VAL A 2 55.52 -3.68 -2.36
CA VAL A 2 54.12 -3.76 -1.95
C VAL A 2 53.28 -3.20 -3.10
N ASN A 3 52.42 -4.03 -3.71
CA ASN A 3 51.36 -3.55 -4.59
C ASN A 3 50.34 -2.84 -3.70
N ILE A 4 50.49 -1.54 -3.56
CA ILE A 4 49.44 -0.65 -3.08
C ILE A 4 48.44 -0.63 -4.24
N ASN A 5 47.34 -1.36 -4.10
CA ASN A 5 46.21 -1.21 -4.99
C ASN A 5 45.76 0.25 -4.86
N ASP A 6 46.06 1.02 -5.89
CA ASP A 6 45.63 2.39 -6.12
C ASP A 6 44.13 2.36 -6.47
N SER A 7 43.30 1.94 -5.51
CA SER A 7 41.86 2.15 -5.57
C SER A 7 41.61 3.57 -5.08
N THR A 8 41.48 4.50 -6.02
CA THR A 8 41.00 5.85 -5.73
C THR A 8 39.76 5.74 -4.83
N PRO A 9 39.72 6.47 -3.69
CA PRO A 9 38.61 6.35 -2.76
C PRO A 9 37.30 6.66 -3.48
N GLU A 10 36.34 5.76 -3.35
CA GLU A 10 35.03 5.89 -4.00
C GLU A 10 34.36 7.15 -3.49
N THR A 11 33.98 8.04 -4.41
CA THR A 11 33.35 9.32 -4.05
C THR A 11 31.86 9.11 -3.90
N VAL A 12 31.34 9.33 -2.70
CA VAL A 12 29.94 9.14 -2.35
C VAL A 12 29.28 10.50 -2.23
N ASN A 13 28.22 10.73 -3.00
CA ASN A 13 27.37 11.91 -2.84
C ASN A 13 26.43 11.70 -1.65
N VAL A 14 26.57 12.50 -0.61
CA VAL A 14 25.84 12.33 0.66
C VAL A 14 24.67 13.30 0.71
N TYR A 15 23.45 12.76 0.75
CA TYR A 15 22.19 13.52 0.75
C TYR A 15 21.46 13.49 2.10
N THR A 16 21.84 12.57 2.99
CA THR A 16 21.29 12.37 4.34
C THR A 16 22.42 11.96 5.29
N GLU A 17 22.22 12.12 6.59
CA GLU A 17 23.20 11.67 7.60
C GLU A 17 23.17 10.14 7.79
N VAL A 18 22.00 9.53 7.60
CA VAL A 18 21.75 8.08 7.68
C VAL A 18 20.83 7.67 6.54
N GLY A 19 21.16 6.60 5.82
CA GLY A 19 20.24 5.98 4.87
C GLY A 19 20.86 4.95 3.95
N ASP A 20 20.30 4.85 2.75
CA ASP A 20 20.55 3.81 1.76
C ASP A 20 21.85 4.05 0.99
N PHE A 21 22.80 3.12 1.08
CA PHE A 21 24.06 3.16 0.35
C PHE A 21 23.96 2.47 -1.00
N VAL A 22 23.75 3.27 -2.04
CA VAL A 22 23.35 2.79 -3.37
C VAL A 22 24.22 3.33 -4.49
N THR A 23 24.27 2.55 -5.57
CA THR A 23 24.80 2.97 -6.87
C THR A 23 23.67 3.06 -7.90
N CYS A 24 23.72 4.10 -8.72
CA CYS A 24 22.81 4.24 -9.85
C CYS A 24 23.38 3.55 -11.08
N THR A 25 22.73 2.49 -11.55
CA THR A 25 23.12 1.75 -12.76
C THR A 25 22.98 2.56 -14.07
N ASN A 26 22.36 3.73 -14.03
CA ASN A 26 22.16 4.60 -15.20
C ASN A 26 23.22 5.71 -15.32
N CYS A 27 23.64 6.32 -14.21
CA CYS A 27 24.64 7.40 -14.21
C CYS A 27 25.93 7.07 -13.44
N ASN A 28 26.01 5.87 -12.85
CA ASN A 28 27.13 5.36 -12.05
C ASN A 28 27.46 6.19 -10.81
N ALA A 29 26.59 7.11 -10.40
CA ALA A 29 26.75 7.84 -9.15
C ALA A 29 26.58 6.89 -7.96
N VAL A 30 27.50 6.97 -7.01
CA VAL A 30 27.42 6.31 -5.69
C VAL A 30 26.93 7.34 -4.68
N MET A 31 25.92 6.98 -3.92
CA MET A 31 25.15 7.93 -3.11
C MET A 31 24.77 7.32 -1.76
N LEU A 32 24.66 8.18 -0.75
CA LEU A 32 23.90 7.91 0.47
C LEU A 32 22.59 8.68 0.37
N LEU A 33 21.48 7.98 0.18
CA LEU A 33 20.15 8.55 0.01
C LEU A 33 19.28 8.30 1.23
N PRO A 34 18.21 9.10 1.47
CA PRO A 34 17.23 8.75 2.48
C PRO A 34 16.67 7.33 2.25
N ILE A 35 16.35 6.64 3.35
CA ILE A 35 15.86 5.26 3.31
C ILE A 35 14.62 5.15 2.45
N GLY A 36 14.56 4.11 1.60
CA GLY A 36 13.43 3.83 0.71
C GLY A 36 13.50 4.54 -0.64
N ALA A 37 14.65 5.14 -1.00
CA ALA A 37 14.82 5.81 -2.28
C ALA A 37 14.71 4.83 -3.46
N ASP A 38 13.80 5.09 -4.40
CA ASP A 38 13.60 4.30 -5.63
C ASP A 38 13.95 5.10 -6.91
N LYS A 39 14.24 6.39 -6.77
CA LYS A 39 14.59 7.30 -7.86
C LYS A 39 15.94 7.95 -7.63
N CYS A 40 16.78 7.94 -8.66
CA CYS A 40 18.10 8.59 -8.57
C CYS A 40 17.95 10.13 -8.63
N PRO A 41 18.43 10.90 -7.64
CA PRO A 41 18.32 12.36 -7.65
C PRO A 41 19.23 13.04 -8.69
N GLU A 42 20.30 12.38 -9.14
CA GLU A 42 21.23 12.93 -10.15
C GLU A 42 20.65 12.82 -11.58
N CYS A 43 20.16 11.64 -11.97
CA CYS A 43 19.66 11.40 -13.34
C CYS A 43 18.13 11.31 -13.45
N LYS A 44 17.42 11.43 -12.32
CA LYS A 44 15.95 11.41 -12.18
C LYS A 44 15.26 10.12 -12.67
N LYS A 45 16.02 9.05 -12.95
CA LYS A 45 15.50 7.76 -13.42
C LYS A 45 15.09 6.87 -12.23
N ILE A 46 13.94 6.24 -12.36
CA ILE A 46 13.35 5.33 -11.36
C ILE A 46 13.84 3.90 -11.62
N GLY A 47 13.95 3.08 -10.57
CA GLY A 47 14.28 1.65 -10.68
C GLY A 47 15.70 1.35 -11.13
N CYS A 48 16.61 2.31 -10.99
CA CYS A 48 18.01 2.18 -11.39
C CYS A 48 18.99 2.13 -10.22
N LEU A 49 18.49 2.20 -8.99
CA LEU A 49 19.27 2.13 -7.76
C LEU A 49 19.50 0.67 -7.37
N LYS A 50 20.72 0.37 -6.92
CA LYS A 50 21.11 -0.92 -6.38
C LYS A 50 22.00 -0.71 -5.18
N TRP A 51 21.91 -1.60 -4.20
CA TRP A 51 22.85 -1.63 -3.08
C TRP A 51 24.28 -1.68 -3.60
N MET A 52 25.11 -0.78 -3.08
CA MET A 52 26.53 -0.80 -3.39
C MET A 52 27.23 -1.94 -2.65
N ASP A 53 26.77 -2.24 -1.44
CA ASP A 53 27.23 -3.35 -0.63
C ASP A 53 26.02 -4.04 0.02
N ASN A 54 25.91 -5.35 -0.15
CA ASN A 54 24.82 -6.12 0.44
C ASN A 54 24.93 -6.24 1.96
N ASP A 55 26.14 -6.09 2.53
CA ASP A 55 26.39 -6.14 3.97
C ASP A 55 26.25 -4.76 4.63
N LEU A 56 26.15 -3.70 3.82
CA LEU A 56 26.04 -2.30 4.27
C LEU A 56 25.00 -1.54 3.45
N GLN A 57 23.77 -2.05 3.46
CA GLN A 57 22.65 -1.46 2.70
C GLN A 57 22.22 -0.13 3.32
N GLU A 58 22.08 -0.11 4.65
CA GLU A 58 21.77 1.10 5.42
C GLU A 58 23.00 1.48 6.26
N THR A 59 23.43 2.73 6.16
CA THR A 59 24.62 3.21 6.87
C THR A 59 24.54 4.70 7.16
N ASP A 60 25.45 5.16 8.01
CA ASP A 60 25.67 6.55 8.34
C ASP A 60 27.00 7.05 7.76
N ILE A 61 27.27 8.34 7.96
CA ILE A 61 28.52 8.97 7.54
C ILE A 61 29.74 8.26 8.14
N ASP A 62 29.67 7.84 9.41
CA ASP A 62 30.79 7.19 10.11
C ASP A 62 31.11 5.82 9.50
N GLY A 63 30.09 5.05 9.10
CA GLY A 63 30.23 3.78 8.39
C GLY A 63 30.94 3.95 7.03
N LEU A 64 30.63 5.01 6.28
CA LEU A 64 31.30 5.31 5.02
C LEU A 64 32.76 5.77 5.24
N LEU A 65 33.02 6.59 6.26
CA LEU A 65 34.38 7.02 6.61
C LEU A 65 35.25 5.84 7.06
N ALA A 66 34.68 4.87 7.78
CA ALA A 66 35.37 3.63 8.17
C ALA A 66 35.80 2.79 6.96
N ARG A 67 35.15 2.96 5.79
CA ARG A 67 35.52 2.33 4.52
C ARG A 67 36.43 3.18 3.64
N HIS A 68 36.92 4.31 4.16
CA HIS A 68 37.76 5.25 3.41
C HIS A 68 37.07 5.83 2.17
N CYS A 69 35.73 5.93 2.18
CA CYS A 69 34.99 6.64 1.14
C CYS A 69 35.29 8.15 1.19
N ASN A 70 35.34 8.78 0.02
CA ASN A 70 35.43 10.24 -0.07
C ASN A 70 34.02 10.83 -0.11
N LEU A 71 33.66 11.65 0.88
CA LEU A 71 32.30 12.14 1.00
C LEU A 71 32.16 13.50 0.33
N HIS A 72 31.21 13.60 -0.60
CA HIS A 72 30.81 14.84 -1.23
C HIS A 72 29.42 15.22 -0.74
N GLN A 73 29.37 16.12 0.25
CA GLN A 73 28.12 16.58 0.82
C GLN A 73 27.29 17.31 -0.24
N LYS A 74 26.07 16.82 -0.48
CA LYS A 74 25.08 17.46 -1.31
C LYS A 74 24.06 18.18 -0.44
N LYS A 75 23.27 19.04 -1.07
CA LYS A 75 22.09 19.59 -0.41
C LYS A 75 21.13 18.44 -0.11
N GLU A 76 20.53 18.44 1.07
CA GLU A 76 19.40 17.58 1.42
C GLU A 76 18.32 17.68 0.32
N VAL A 77 17.81 16.52 -0.09
CA VAL A 77 16.86 16.38 -1.19
C VAL A 77 15.45 16.26 -0.63
N GLU A 78 14.51 16.94 -1.29
CA GLU A 78 13.09 16.76 -0.98
C GLU A 78 12.62 15.36 -1.42
N PRO A 79 11.58 14.78 -0.77
CA PRO A 79 11.01 13.49 -1.15
C PRO A 79 10.79 13.34 -2.65
N GLU A 80 10.27 14.39 -3.30
CA GLU A 80 9.95 14.38 -4.73
C GLU A 80 11.17 14.23 -5.64
N GLU A 81 12.39 14.28 -5.11
CA GLU A 81 13.61 14.15 -5.89
C GLU A 81 14.20 12.75 -5.86
N TYR A 82 13.91 11.96 -4.82
CA TYR A 82 14.45 10.61 -4.63
C TYR A 82 13.39 9.51 -4.56
N LEU A 83 12.11 9.88 -4.55
CA LEU A 83 10.98 8.95 -4.64
C LEU A 83 10.22 9.11 -5.97
N SER A 84 9.77 8.01 -6.56
CA SER A 84 8.83 8.02 -7.67
C SER A 84 7.48 8.57 -7.24
N HIS A 85 6.64 8.95 -8.21
CA HIS A 85 5.30 9.45 -7.89
C HIS A 85 4.47 8.42 -7.12
N GLU A 86 4.61 7.14 -7.47
CA GLU A 86 3.93 6.03 -6.78
C GLU A 86 4.37 5.95 -5.32
N VAL A 87 5.69 5.94 -5.05
CA VAL A 87 6.20 5.88 -3.68
C VAL A 87 5.94 7.18 -2.91
N LEU A 88 5.92 8.34 -3.56
CA LEU A 88 5.55 9.61 -2.92
C LEU A 88 4.12 9.63 -2.41
N VAL A 89 3.18 9.14 -3.22
CA VAL A 89 1.76 9.03 -2.85
C VAL A 89 1.60 8.06 -1.67
N ASP A 90 2.46 7.04 -1.61
CA ASP A 90 2.47 6.01 -0.59
C ASP A 90 3.09 6.49 0.75
N GLU A 91 4.31 7.03 0.71
CA GLU A 91 5.09 7.48 1.88
C GLU A 91 4.65 8.86 2.41
N PHE A 92 4.19 9.74 1.54
CA PHE A 92 3.83 11.13 1.88
C PHE A 92 2.40 11.45 1.40
N PRO A 93 1.36 11.19 2.23
CA PRO A 93 -0.07 11.23 1.85
C PRO A 93 -0.66 12.63 1.52
N LYS A 94 0.13 13.53 0.92
CA LYS A 94 -0.33 14.77 0.29
C LYS A 94 -0.87 14.57 -1.14
N TYR A 95 -0.90 13.34 -1.67
CA TYR A 95 -1.34 13.02 -3.04
C TYR A 95 -2.47 11.96 -3.08
N PRO A 96 -3.26 11.91 -4.18
CA PRO A 96 -4.64 11.43 -4.20
C PRO A 96 -4.93 9.95 -3.90
N ILE A 97 -6.01 9.70 -3.14
CA ILE A 97 -6.77 8.44 -3.15
C ILE A 97 -8.07 8.68 -3.95
N ASP A 98 -8.36 7.81 -4.93
CA ASP A 98 -9.61 7.84 -5.72
C ASP A 98 -10.78 7.48 -4.78
N THR A 99 -11.44 8.51 -4.23
CA THR A 99 -12.32 8.44 -3.04
C THR A 99 -13.66 9.11 -3.30
N ASP A 100 -14.21 8.90 -4.50
CA ASP A 100 -15.45 9.53 -4.99
C ASP A 100 -16.66 9.38 -4.03
N TYR A 101 -16.64 8.42 -3.09
CA TYR A 101 -17.71 8.17 -2.12
C TYR A 101 -17.29 8.24 -0.64
N LEU A 102 -16.08 8.71 -0.34
CA LEU A 102 -15.72 9.05 1.04
C LEU A 102 -16.24 10.45 1.37
N ILE A 103 -16.84 10.58 2.55
CA ILE A 103 -17.33 11.88 3.03
C ILE A 103 -16.22 12.54 3.84
N GLU A 104 -15.99 13.84 3.64
CA GLU A 104 -15.01 14.59 4.46
C GLU A 104 -15.31 14.38 5.95
N GLY A 105 -14.30 13.95 6.70
CA GLY A 105 -14.38 13.57 8.10
C GLY A 105 -14.60 12.07 8.36
N GLU A 106 -14.81 11.26 7.33
CA GLU A 106 -14.99 9.81 7.44
C GLU A 106 -13.67 9.11 7.79
N ASN A 107 -13.71 8.22 8.78
CA ASN A 107 -12.59 7.36 9.14
C ASN A 107 -12.67 6.06 8.33
N PHE A 108 -11.54 5.60 7.80
CA PHE A 108 -11.43 4.35 7.09
C PHE A 108 -10.05 3.73 7.34
N ILE A 109 -9.88 2.49 6.88
CA ILE A 109 -8.65 1.73 7.08
C ILE A 109 -7.82 1.81 5.80
N ARG A 110 -6.54 2.12 5.95
CA ARG A 110 -5.53 2.00 4.90
C ARG A 110 -4.54 0.90 5.28
N VAL A 111 -4.03 0.16 4.31
CA VAL A 111 -2.93 -0.79 4.54
C VAL A 111 -1.64 -0.09 4.12
N CYS A 112 -0.66 -0.03 5.00
CA CYS A 112 0.65 0.51 4.67
C CYS A 112 1.30 -0.39 3.61
N PRO A 113 1.72 0.16 2.46
CA PRO A 113 2.31 -0.64 1.40
C PRO A 113 3.69 -1.18 1.78
N VAL A 114 4.42 -0.57 2.71
CA VAL A 114 5.75 -1.04 3.14
C VAL A 114 5.64 -2.20 4.12
N ASN A 115 5.00 -1.95 5.27
CA ASN A 115 5.02 -2.89 6.40
C ASN A 115 3.74 -3.73 6.52
N LYS A 116 2.75 -3.51 5.63
CA LYS A 116 1.44 -4.19 5.60
C LYS A 116 0.60 -3.99 6.86
N CYS A 117 1.01 -3.09 7.75
CA CYS A 117 0.22 -2.73 8.91
C CYS A 117 -1.01 -1.94 8.47
N THR A 118 -2.12 -2.20 9.14
CA THR A 118 -3.37 -1.47 8.91
C THR A 118 -3.37 -0.24 9.79
N THR A 119 -3.59 0.92 9.18
CA THR A 119 -3.62 2.21 9.86
C THR A 119 -5.00 2.83 9.70
N LEU A 120 -5.51 3.40 10.78
CA LEU A 120 -6.75 4.14 10.74
C LEU A 120 -6.49 5.55 10.21
N VAL A 121 -7.14 5.91 9.11
CA VAL A 121 -6.99 7.20 8.45
C VAL A 121 -8.32 7.95 8.44
N LYS A 122 -8.24 9.27 8.45
CA LYS A 122 -9.40 10.15 8.29
C LYS A 122 -9.34 10.89 6.97
N TYR A 123 -10.41 10.80 6.19
CA TYR A 123 -10.56 11.54 4.95
C TYR A 123 -10.81 13.03 5.22
N LEU A 124 -10.03 13.91 4.61
CA LEU A 124 -10.14 15.37 4.73
C LEU A 124 -10.68 16.04 3.46
N GLY A 125 -11.27 15.25 2.55
CA GLY A 125 -11.76 15.76 1.28
C GLY A 125 -10.65 16.06 0.27
N LYS A 126 -11.01 16.08 -1.02
CA LYS A 126 -10.09 16.29 -2.14
C LYS A 126 -8.92 15.31 -2.08
N GLU A 127 -9.23 14.04 -1.84
CA GLU A 127 -8.26 12.94 -1.92
C GLU A 127 -7.15 13.02 -0.85
N ARG A 128 -7.33 13.85 0.19
CA ARG A 128 -6.38 13.99 1.31
C ARG A 128 -6.81 13.15 2.50
N CYS A 129 -5.83 12.52 3.14
CA CYS A 129 -6.05 11.75 4.37
C CYS A 129 -5.02 12.10 5.43
N ILE A 130 -5.38 11.92 6.69
CA ILE A 130 -4.44 11.96 7.82
C ILE A 130 -4.47 10.62 8.55
N CYS A 131 -3.31 10.09 8.88
CA CYS A 131 -3.20 8.99 9.84
C CYS A 131 -3.66 9.50 11.20
N LEU A 132 -4.48 8.72 11.89
CA LEU A 132 -4.94 9.06 13.23
C LEU A 132 -3.93 8.64 14.31
N HIS A 133 -2.93 7.85 13.93
CA HIS A 133 -1.80 7.40 14.75
C HIS A 133 -0.54 7.31 13.86
N ASP A 134 0.63 7.64 14.41
CA ASP A 134 1.92 7.73 13.67
C ASP A 134 3.11 7.38 14.60
N ASP A 135 2.89 6.45 15.53
CA ASP A 135 3.84 6.16 16.62
C ASP A 135 4.51 4.78 16.43
N SER A 136 3.71 3.70 16.39
CA SER A 136 4.21 2.32 16.21
C SER A 136 3.18 1.38 15.58
N GLN A 137 3.63 0.29 14.94
CA GLN A 137 2.76 -0.73 14.32
C GLN A 137 1.74 -1.33 15.30
N GLU A 138 2.14 -1.53 16.55
CA GLU A 138 1.30 -2.08 17.62
C GLU A 138 0.21 -1.09 18.06
N GLU A 139 0.51 0.21 18.03
CA GLU A 139 -0.47 1.27 18.34
C GLU A 139 -1.45 1.50 17.20
N ASP A 140 -0.98 1.45 15.95
CA ASP A 140 -1.85 1.46 14.77
C ASP A 140 -2.86 0.31 14.80
N ARG A 141 -2.38 -0.90 15.09
CA ARG A 141 -3.24 -2.07 15.24
C ARG A 141 -4.26 -1.89 16.36
N LYS A 142 -3.84 -1.41 17.54
CA LYS A 142 -4.76 -1.11 18.64
C LYS A 142 -5.77 -0.02 18.29
N ALA A 143 -5.38 0.99 17.53
CA ALA A 143 -6.28 2.04 17.08
C ALA A 143 -7.34 1.51 16.14
N VAL A 144 -6.95 0.65 15.20
CA VAL A 144 -7.87 -0.08 14.32
C VAL A 144 -8.80 -0.98 15.15
N ASP A 145 -8.27 -1.81 16.05
CA ASP A 145 -9.05 -2.70 16.90
C ASP A 145 -10.03 -1.94 17.82
N ASN A 146 -9.60 -0.84 18.42
CA ASN A 146 -10.46 0.02 19.25
C ASN A 146 -11.54 0.71 18.41
N TRP A 147 -11.18 1.24 17.25
CA TRP A 147 -12.16 1.83 16.33
C TRP A 147 -13.19 0.79 15.91
N ILE A 148 -12.77 -0.43 15.63
CA ILE A 148 -13.65 -1.58 15.36
C ILE A 148 -14.53 -1.90 16.58
N ALA A 149 -13.96 -2.00 17.78
CA ALA A 149 -14.68 -2.37 19.01
C ALA A 149 -15.72 -1.31 19.44
N THR A 150 -15.49 -0.05 19.12
CA THR A 150 -16.47 1.04 19.34
C THR A 150 -17.61 1.04 18.34
N GLN A 151 -17.50 0.29 17.24
CA GLN A 151 -18.62 0.08 16.33
C GLN A 151 -19.54 -1.00 16.92
N THR A 152 -20.78 -0.62 17.27
CA THR A 152 -21.88 -1.60 17.43
C THR A 152 -22.20 -2.20 16.06
N MET A 153 -21.41 -3.15 15.62
CA MET A 153 -21.66 -3.91 14.39
C MET A 153 -22.29 -5.25 14.75
N PRO A 154 -23.36 -5.68 14.06
CA PRO A 154 -23.79 -7.07 14.09
C PRO A 154 -22.62 -7.98 13.72
N VAL A 155 -22.57 -9.18 14.31
CA VAL A 155 -21.63 -10.22 13.90
C VAL A 155 -21.75 -10.42 12.39
N LEU A 156 -20.60 -10.55 11.73
CA LEU A 156 -20.45 -10.87 10.32
C LEU A 156 -21.24 -12.14 9.98
N ASP A 157 -22.47 -11.96 9.52
CA ASP A 157 -23.30 -13.03 8.99
C ASP A 157 -23.46 -12.77 7.50
N LYS A 158 -22.36 -13.01 6.77
CA LYS A 158 -22.30 -12.90 5.31
C LYS A 158 -23.34 -13.78 4.62
N ASP A 159 -23.82 -14.82 5.31
CA ASP A 159 -24.82 -15.76 4.82
C ASP A 159 -26.23 -15.44 5.37
N ASN A 160 -26.43 -14.25 5.95
CA ASN A 160 -27.72 -13.85 6.51
C ASN A 160 -28.78 -13.73 5.38
N PRO A 161 -29.77 -14.63 5.33
CA PRO A 161 -30.75 -14.66 4.25
C PRO A 161 -31.72 -13.46 4.31
N GLU A 162 -31.91 -12.86 5.49
CA GLU A 162 -32.77 -11.69 5.65
C GLU A 162 -32.13 -10.45 5.02
N LEU A 163 -30.82 -10.27 5.18
CA LEU A 163 -30.09 -9.15 4.58
C LEU A 163 -30.01 -9.30 3.05
N PHE A 164 -29.79 -10.52 2.54
CA PHE A 164 -29.85 -10.79 1.11
C PHE A 164 -31.23 -10.45 0.54
N THR A 165 -32.30 -10.91 1.19
CA THR A 165 -33.69 -10.60 0.81
C THR A 165 -33.97 -9.10 0.88
N ALA A 166 -33.46 -8.41 1.89
CA ALA A 166 -33.59 -6.97 2.02
C ALA A 166 -32.86 -6.23 0.88
N TRP A 167 -31.67 -6.66 0.48
CA TRP A 167 -30.96 -6.12 -0.67
C TRP A 167 -31.72 -6.35 -1.98
N GLN A 168 -32.26 -7.56 -2.19
CA GLN A 168 -33.10 -7.87 -3.36
C GLN A 168 -34.32 -6.94 -3.44
N ALA A 169 -34.94 -6.66 -2.29
CA ALA A 169 -36.06 -5.73 -2.18
C ALA A 169 -35.67 -4.24 -2.24
N GLY A 170 -34.39 -3.90 -2.42
CA GLY A 170 -33.90 -2.51 -2.45
C GLY A 170 -33.87 -1.81 -1.09
N LYS A 171 -33.94 -2.57 0.00
CA LYS A 171 -33.98 -2.07 1.39
C LYS A 171 -32.63 -2.10 2.10
N ALA A 172 -31.63 -2.74 1.49
CA ALA A 172 -30.25 -2.79 1.99
C ALA A 172 -29.27 -2.52 0.84
N GLU A 173 -28.10 -2.02 1.21
CA GLU A 173 -26.95 -1.92 0.30
C GLU A 173 -26.20 -3.25 0.26
N MET A 174 -25.40 -3.44 -0.79
CA MET A 174 -24.46 -4.54 -0.88
C MET A 174 -23.12 -4.00 -1.32
N HIS A 175 -22.10 -4.32 -0.55
CA HIS A 175 -20.71 -3.94 -0.75
C HIS A 175 -19.91 -5.20 -1.02
N ILE A 176 -19.17 -5.22 -2.13
CA ILE A 176 -18.27 -6.32 -2.46
C ILE A 176 -16.85 -5.85 -2.16
N ALA A 177 -16.19 -6.52 -1.22
CA ALA A 177 -14.77 -6.33 -0.96
C ALA A 177 -13.99 -7.42 -1.69
N SER A 178 -12.98 -7.01 -2.45
CA SER A 178 -12.14 -7.86 -3.26
C SER A 178 -10.68 -7.66 -2.86
N LEU A 179 -9.98 -8.77 -2.62
CA LEU A 179 -8.52 -8.79 -2.60
C LEU A 179 -8.06 -9.58 -3.81
N SER A 180 -7.42 -8.91 -4.77
CA SER A 180 -6.76 -9.55 -5.91
C SER A 180 -5.26 -9.45 -5.75
N TYR A 181 -4.51 -10.43 -6.25
CA TYR A 181 -3.06 -10.37 -6.24
C TYR A 181 -2.45 -10.85 -7.56
N PHE A 182 -1.40 -10.14 -7.95
CA PHE A 182 -0.84 -10.16 -9.29
C PHE A 182 0.67 -10.32 -9.22
N ARG A 183 1.25 -11.05 -10.17
CA ARG A 183 2.70 -11.10 -10.30
C ARG A 183 3.23 -9.75 -10.76
N VAL A 184 4.27 -9.23 -10.13
CA VAL A 184 4.86 -7.92 -10.47
C VAL A 184 5.46 -7.94 -11.88
N SER A 185 6.18 -9.00 -12.23
CA SER A 185 6.94 -9.10 -13.49
C SER A 185 6.10 -9.04 -14.77
N ASP A 186 4.90 -9.62 -14.78
CA ASP A 186 4.04 -9.72 -15.99
C ASP A 186 2.60 -9.23 -15.76
N LYS A 187 2.27 -8.77 -14.56
CA LYS A 187 0.93 -8.34 -14.14
C LYS A 187 -0.14 -9.44 -14.27
N GLN A 188 0.24 -10.72 -14.35
CA GLN A 188 -0.75 -11.80 -14.40
C GLN A 188 -1.48 -11.92 -13.06
N PRO A 189 -2.82 -12.10 -13.08
CA PRO A 189 -3.58 -12.43 -11.88
C PRO A 189 -3.16 -13.82 -11.39
N LEU A 190 -2.77 -13.90 -10.12
CA LEU A 190 -2.40 -15.17 -9.47
C LEU A 190 -3.56 -15.73 -8.65
N GLY A 191 -4.47 -14.87 -8.24
CA GLY A 191 -5.69 -15.24 -7.54
C GLY A 191 -6.30 -14.05 -6.82
N GLY A 192 -7.28 -14.36 -5.99
CA GLY A 192 -7.96 -13.38 -5.17
C GLY A 192 -9.07 -14.02 -4.36
N CYS A 193 -9.77 -13.19 -3.59
CA CYS A 193 -10.97 -13.56 -2.90
C CYS A 193 -11.92 -12.37 -2.82
N ASP A 194 -13.21 -12.69 -2.84
CA ASP A 194 -14.29 -11.72 -2.84
C ASP A 194 -15.26 -12.07 -1.72
N ASN A 195 -15.76 -11.04 -1.03
CA ASN A 195 -16.74 -11.20 0.03
C ASN A 195 -17.82 -10.12 -0.09
N VAL A 196 -19.02 -10.46 0.39
CA VAL A 196 -20.18 -9.58 0.41
C VAL A 196 -20.46 -9.07 1.81
N PHE A 197 -20.81 -7.79 1.90
CA PHE A 197 -21.18 -7.10 3.13
C PHE A 197 -22.39 -6.20 2.88
N TYR A 198 -23.25 -6.03 3.88
CA TYR A 198 -24.42 -5.14 3.78
C TYR A 198 -24.18 -3.77 4.42
N GLU A 199 -22.98 -3.56 4.97
CA GLU A 199 -22.54 -2.30 5.53
C GLU A 199 -21.15 -1.94 5.00
N LYS A 200 -21.00 -0.71 4.49
CA LYS A 200 -19.74 -0.15 3.97
C LYS A 200 -18.57 -0.37 4.93
N ARG A 201 -18.77 -0.12 6.23
CA ARG A 201 -17.72 -0.24 7.25
C ARG A 201 -17.25 -1.69 7.45
N GLN A 202 -18.13 -2.69 7.32
CA GLN A 202 -17.73 -4.09 7.40
C GLN A 202 -16.89 -4.49 6.18
N ALA A 203 -17.26 -4.02 4.99
CA ALA A 203 -16.48 -4.26 3.78
C ALA A 203 -15.08 -3.64 3.85
N MET A 204 -14.96 -2.45 4.45
CA MET A 204 -13.65 -1.84 4.71
C MET A 204 -12.83 -2.62 5.76
N ARG A 205 -13.50 -3.16 6.79
CA ARG A 205 -12.84 -3.97 7.82
C ARG A 205 -12.29 -5.28 7.27
N SER A 206 -13.01 -5.96 6.36
CA SER A 206 -12.54 -7.24 5.83
C SER A 206 -11.19 -7.14 5.11
N LEU A 207 -10.82 -5.92 4.67
CA LEU A 207 -9.48 -5.66 4.17
C LEU A 207 -8.41 -5.93 5.23
N VAL A 208 -8.64 -5.58 6.50
CA VAL A 208 -7.74 -5.92 7.62
C VAL A 208 -7.61 -7.42 7.77
N ASP A 209 -8.74 -8.12 7.79
CA ASP A 209 -8.76 -9.56 8.01
C ASP A 209 -7.95 -10.31 6.95
N TYR A 210 -7.91 -9.79 5.71
CA TYR A 210 -7.05 -10.36 4.67
C TYR A 210 -5.55 -10.28 5.00
N PHE A 211 -5.07 -9.18 5.59
CA PHE A 211 -3.65 -8.96 5.89
C PHE A 211 -3.22 -9.42 7.28
N VAL A 212 -4.16 -9.64 8.20
CA VAL A 212 -3.88 -10.24 9.51
C VAL A 212 -3.68 -11.76 9.40
N ASP A 213 -4.20 -12.40 8.35
CA ASP A 213 -4.01 -13.83 8.13
C ASP A 213 -2.56 -14.13 7.68
N GLU A 214 -1.85 -14.98 8.43
CA GLU A 214 -0.39 -15.28 8.36
C GLU A 214 0.10 -15.90 7.02
N ASN A 215 -0.69 -15.81 5.94
CA ASN A 215 -0.41 -16.43 4.65
C ASN A 215 -0.03 -15.45 3.55
N LEU A 216 -0.28 -14.14 3.69
CA LEU A 216 0.11 -13.17 2.64
C LEU A 216 1.62 -12.89 2.59
N GLU A 217 2.33 -12.98 3.72
CA GLU A 217 3.79 -12.75 3.79
C GLU A 217 4.62 -13.72 2.93
N LYS A 218 4.03 -14.83 2.47
CA LYS A 218 4.73 -15.93 1.80
C LYS A 218 4.91 -15.73 0.28
N LEU A 219 4.24 -14.74 -0.33
CA LEU A 219 4.28 -14.53 -1.78
C LEU A 219 5.30 -13.45 -2.16
N LYS A 220 6.43 -13.87 -2.75
CA LYS A 220 7.42 -12.97 -3.36
C LYS A 220 7.02 -12.61 -4.79
N ASP A 221 7.42 -11.42 -5.27
CA ASP A 221 7.11 -10.92 -6.63
C ASP A 221 5.61 -10.71 -6.89
N VAL A 222 4.85 -10.28 -5.87
CA VAL A 222 3.39 -10.09 -5.96
C VAL A 222 2.99 -8.70 -5.48
N TYR A 223 2.07 -8.03 -6.16
CA TYR A 223 1.37 -6.87 -5.61
C TYR A 223 -0.11 -7.20 -5.41
N TYR A 224 -0.72 -6.56 -4.43
CA TYR A 224 -2.12 -6.74 -4.08
C TYR A 224 -2.94 -5.53 -4.51
N VAL A 225 -4.20 -5.76 -4.87
CA VAL A 225 -5.18 -4.72 -5.15
C VAL A 225 -6.38 -5.00 -4.27
N CYS A 226 -6.64 -4.08 -3.34
CA CYS A 226 -7.77 -4.11 -2.42
C CYS A 226 -8.84 -3.15 -2.93
N GLU A 227 -10.02 -3.68 -3.18
CA GLU A 227 -11.11 -2.88 -3.73
C GLU A 227 -12.39 -3.09 -2.97
N VAL A 228 -13.18 -2.02 -2.82
CA VAL A 228 -14.54 -2.11 -2.32
C VAL A 228 -15.48 -1.41 -3.30
N ARG A 229 -16.55 -2.12 -3.67
CA ARG A 229 -17.54 -1.71 -4.66
C ARG A 229 -18.92 -1.67 -4.03
N LEU A 230 -19.73 -0.70 -4.39
CA LEU A 230 -21.17 -0.71 -4.12
C LEU A 230 -21.86 -1.47 -5.25
N PHE A 231 -22.31 -2.69 -4.98
CA PHE A 231 -23.03 -3.50 -5.95
C PHE A 231 -24.52 -3.19 -5.90
N ALA A 232 -24.92 -2.25 -6.77
CA ALA A 232 -26.28 -1.75 -6.86
C ALA A 232 -26.89 -1.91 -8.26
N PRO A 233 -27.03 -3.15 -8.77
CA PRO A 233 -27.76 -3.39 -10.01
C PRO A 233 -29.24 -3.02 -9.87
N THR A 234 -29.96 -3.04 -11.00
CA THR A 234 -31.39 -2.74 -11.04
C THR A 234 -32.20 -3.70 -10.17
N LEU A 235 -33.36 -3.28 -9.66
CA LEU A 235 -34.21 -4.16 -8.83
C LEU A 235 -34.61 -5.44 -9.56
N GLU A 236 -34.85 -5.37 -10.88
CA GLU A 236 -35.16 -6.55 -11.70
C GLU A 236 -34.00 -7.54 -11.72
N GLU A 237 -32.77 -7.05 -11.93
CA GLU A 237 -31.56 -7.85 -11.94
C GLU A 237 -31.27 -8.49 -10.58
N ARG A 238 -31.49 -7.76 -9.46
CA ARG A 238 -31.31 -8.31 -8.11
C ARG A 238 -32.15 -9.57 -7.86
N MET A 239 -33.36 -9.61 -8.42
CA MET A 239 -34.27 -10.75 -8.28
C MET A 239 -33.84 -11.98 -9.10
N THR A 240 -32.90 -11.81 -10.03
CA THR A 240 -32.37 -12.93 -10.84
C THR A 240 -31.32 -13.76 -10.10
N TYR A 241 -30.73 -13.22 -9.02
CA TYR A 241 -29.73 -13.91 -8.21
C TYR A 241 -30.39 -14.74 -7.09
N PRO A 242 -30.42 -16.08 -7.17
CA PRO A 242 -30.99 -16.92 -6.11
C PRO A 242 -30.15 -16.96 -4.82
N SER A 243 -28.88 -16.56 -4.87
CA SER A 243 -27.96 -16.56 -3.73
C SER A 243 -26.80 -15.59 -3.93
N ILE A 244 -26.02 -15.34 -2.87
CA ILE A 244 -24.77 -14.58 -2.98
C ILE A 244 -23.80 -15.24 -3.97
N GLN A 245 -23.65 -16.57 -3.93
CA GLN A 245 -22.78 -17.28 -4.87
C GLN A 245 -23.18 -17.02 -6.33
N SER A 246 -24.47 -16.95 -6.62
CA SER A 246 -24.94 -16.66 -7.97
C SER A 246 -24.57 -15.26 -8.46
N ILE A 247 -24.32 -14.29 -7.57
CA ILE A 247 -23.77 -12.98 -7.95
C ILE A 247 -22.37 -13.16 -8.52
N PHE A 248 -21.51 -13.92 -7.84
CA PHE A 248 -20.14 -14.16 -8.31
C PHE A 248 -20.09 -15.01 -9.58
N ASP A 249 -21.06 -15.92 -9.76
CA ASP A 249 -21.10 -16.81 -10.92
C ASP A 249 -21.72 -16.14 -12.17
N LEU A 250 -22.67 -15.22 -11.98
CA LEU A 250 -23.52 -14.70 -13.07
C LEU A 250 -23.33 -13.20 -13.33
N SER A 251 -22.79 -12.44 -12.37
CA SER A 251 -22.57 -11.00 -12.51
C SER A 251 -21.12 -10.70 -12.90
N ASP A 252 -20.93 -9.73 -13.78
CA ASP A 252 -19.62 -9.12 -14.00
C ASP A 252 -19.43 -7.91 -13.08
N TYR A 253 -19.58 -8.16 -11.77
CA TYR A 253 -19.45 -7.12 -10.75
C TYR A 253 -18.08 -6.44 -10.76
N SER A 254 -17.07 -7.08 -11.38
CA SER A 254 -15.72 -6.52 -11.56
C SER A 254 -15.72 -5.24 -12.40
N THR A 255 -16.71 -5.08 -13.29
CA THR A 255 -16.91 -3.87 -14.11
C THR A 255 -17.48 -2.69 -13.34
N VAL A 256 -18.00 -2.92 -12.13
CA VAL A 256 -18.48 -1.85 -11.24
C VAL A 256 -17.27 -1.09 -10.71
N LYS A 257 -17.25 0.24 -10.94
CA LYS A 257 -16.16 1.10 -10.44
C LYS A 257 -16.09 0.99 -8.91
N PRO A 258 -14.92 0.64 -8.34
CA PRO A 258 -14.75 0.65 -6.89
C PRO A 258 -14.80 2.07 -6.36
N TYR A 259 -15.38 2.25 -5.18
CA TYR A 259 -15.33 3.52 -4.46
C TYR A 259 -14.12 3.65 -3.54
N TYR A 260 -13.45 2.52 -3.31
CA TYR A 260 -12.17 2.41 -2.64
C TYR A 260 -11.32 1.44 -3.45
N SER A 261 -10.14 1.88 -3.88
CA SER A 261 -9.14 1.01 -4.51
C SER A 261 -7.78 1.37 -3.95
N HIS A 262 -7.03 0.37 -3.51
CA HIS A 262 -5.70 0.55 -2.98
C HIS A 262 -4.77 -0.57 -3.46
N GLN A 263 -3.71 -0.17 -4.15
CA GLN A 263 -2.65 -1.08 -4.57
C GLN A 263 -1.57 -1.15 -3.48
N ILE A 264 -1.13 -2.36 -3.16
CA ILE A 264 -0.15 -2.65 -2.12
C ILE A 264 1.00 -3.40 -2.79
N ASN A 265 2.11 -2.71 -3.03
CA ASN A 265 3.30 -3.27 -3.69
C ASN A 265 4.15 -4.08 -2.71
N TYR A 266 4.67 -5.24 -3.10
CA TYR A 266 5.70 -5.95 -2.35
C TYR A 266 7.06 -5.43 -2.81
N ILE A 267 7.84 -4.89 -1.86
CA ILE A 267 9.24 -4.49 -2.08
C ILE A 267 10.12 -5.73 -1.94
#